data_AF-K3WE34-F1
#
_entry.id   AF-K3WE34-F1
#
_cell.length_a   1.000
_cell.length_b   1.000
_cell.length_c   1.000
_cell.angle_alpha   90.00
_cell.angle_beta   90.00
_cell.angle_gamma   90.00
#
_symmetry.space_group_name_H-M   'P 1'
#
loop_
_entity.id
_entity.type
_entity.pdbx_description
1 polymer ?
#
loop_
_entity_poly.entity_id
_entity_poly.type
_entity_poly.pdbx_seq_one_letter_code
_entity_poly.pdbx_strand_id
1 'polypeptide(L)'
;MVECAPIYIHNVYAPVDQQEKQQFFSSLETEEFEDQATHMVLGDLNTPLDPRLDSSSPDLHYDPGRSSCLEWLAKLGVVDAWRIHYDTKRVFTGPLPRKNRLDYILLSEDFYTCFYDDSKYFLPKHAGDHLAHSVSFRSGSQLHGRGYWKFPRYLL
;
A
#
# COMPACT_ATOMS: atom_id res chain seq x y z
N MET A 1 13.75 -13.40 24.56
CA MET A 1 13.41 -11.96 24.47
C MET A 1 12.72 -11.80 23.14
N VAL A 2 11.48 -11.32 23.09
CA VAL A 2 10.86 -11.01 21.80
C VAL A 2 11.53 -9.72 21.34
N GLU A 3 12.51 -9.84 20.45
CA GLU A 3 13.05 -8.68 19.75
C GLU A 3 11.89 -8.01 19.04
N CYS A 4 11.63 -6.73 19.35
CA CYS A 4 10.64 -5.95 18.64
C CYS A 4 11.15 -5.77 17.21
N ALA A 5 10.72 -6.63 16.28
CA ALA A 5 10.99 -6.47 14.87
C ALA A 5 10.48 -5.08 14.40
N PRO A 6 11.26 -4.34 13.61
CA PRO A 6 10.89 -3.00 13.17
C PRO A 6 9.65 -3.02 12.26
N ILE A 7 8.93 -1.91 12.28
CA ILE A 7 7.83 -1.64 11.34
C ILE A 7 8.30 -0.57 10.36
N TYR A 8 8.33 -0.92 9.08
CA TYR A 8 8.62 -0.01 7.97
C TYR A 8 7.34 0.44 7.29
N ILE A 9 7.18 1.76 7.18
CA ILE A 9 6.05 2.38 6.48
C ILE A 9 6.58 2.99 5.19
N HIS A 10 6.21 2.40 4.06
CA HIS A 10 6.57 2.86 2.73
C HIS A 10 5.44 3.75 2.20
N ASN A 11 5.66 5.07 2.20
CA ASN A 11 4.73 6.02 1.59
C ASN A 11 5.14 6.28 0.13
N VAL A 12 4.38 5.71 -0.81
CA VAL A 12 4.74 5.64 -2.22
C VAL A 12 3.85 6.57 -3.06
N TYR A 13 4.50 7.36 -3.91
CA TYR A 13 3.86 8.05 -5.03
C TYR A 13 4.61 7.67 -6.30
N ALA A 14 4.10 6.68 -7.02
CA ALA A 14 4.78 6.12 -8.19
C ALA A 14 4.55 7.00 -9.43
N PRO A 15 5.47 6.99 -10.41
CA PRO A 15 5.31 7.72 -11.66
C PRO A 15 4.07 7.27 -12.45
N VAL A 16 3.46 8.20 -13.19
CA VAL A 16 2.35 7.91 -14.11
C VAL A 16 2.86 7.22 -15.37
N ASP A 17 3.99 7.69 -15.90
CA ASP A 17 4.63 7.17 -17.12
C ASP A 17 5.05 5.70 -16.95
N GLN A 18 4.80 4.87 -17.97
CA GLN A 18 5.02 3.43 -17.89
C GLN A 18 6.51 3.05 -17.83
N GLN A 19 7.39 3.76 -18.55
CA GLN A 19 8.82 3.46 -18.54
C GLN A 19 9.45 3.88 -17.23
N GLU A 20 9.13 5.09 -16.77
CA GLU A 20 9.59 5.59 -15.47
C GLU A 20 9.10 4.70 -14.32
N LYS A 21 7.86 4.22 -14.39
CA LYS A 21 7.28 3.34 -13.38
C LYS A 21 7.98 2.00 -13.25
N GLN A 22 8.35 1.37 -14.36
CA GLN A 22 9.12 0.13 -14.31
C GLN A 22 10.47 0.37 -13.63
N GLN A 23 11.20 1.41 -14.05
CA GLN A 23 12.49 1.76 -13.46
C GLN A 23 12.35 2.10 -11.97
N PHE A 24 11.31 2.86 -11.60
CA PHE A 24 11.00 3.24 -10.23
C PHE A 24 10.88 2.01 -9.32
N PHE A 25 9.96 1.09 -9.62
CA PHE A 25 9.76 -0.09 -8.78
C PHE A 25 10.97 -1.03 -8.76
N SER A 26 11.65 -1.20 -9.89
CA SER A 26 12.88 -2.01 -9.96
C SER A 26 14.05 -1.41 -9.17
N SER A 27 14.01 -0.11 -8.88
CA SER A 27 15.05 0.59 -8.08
C SER A 27 14.80 0.56 -6.58
N LEU A 28 13.64 0.08 -6.12
CA LEU A 28 13.32 0.06 -4.70
C LEU A 28 14.03 -1.11 -4.01
N GLU A 29 14.94 -0.77 -3.11
CA GLU A 29 15.76 -1.72 -2.37
C GLU A 29 14.93 -2.49 -1.33
N THR A 30 15.26 -3.76 -1.14
CA THR A 30 14.63 -4.64 -0.13
C THR A 30 15.64 -5.41 0.72
N GLU A 31 16.94 -5.28 0.41
CA GLU A 31 18.01 -6.07 1.03
C GLU A 31 18.46 -5.53 2.39
N GLU A 32 18.14 -4.28 2.71
CA GLU A 32 18.56 -3.63 3.98
C GLU A 32 17.62 -3.91 5.16
N PHE A 33 16.46 -4.53 4.91
CA PHE A 33 15.47 -4.79 5.96
C PHE A 33 15.82 -6.02 6.79
N GLU A 34 15.61 -5.94 8.10
CA GLU A 34 15.83 -7.06 9.00
C GLU A 34 14.87 -8.22 8.73
N ASP A 35 15.34 -9.44 8.99
CA ASP A 35 14.48 -10.61 8.96
C ASP A 35 13.26 -10.40 9.87
N GLN A 36 12.07 -10.80 9.39
CA GLN A 36 10.79 -10.65 10.10
C GLN A 36 10.34 -9.18 10.31
N ALA A 37 10.94 -8.21 9.62
CA ALA A 37 10.43 -6.85 9.61
C ALA A 37 8.98 -6.81 9.10
N THR A 38 8.15 -5.97 9.73
CA THR A 38 6.79 -5.72 9.27
C THR A 38 6.79 -4.55 8.29
N HIS A 39 6.18 -4.74 7.13
CA HIS A 39 6.06 -3.72 6.10
C HIS A 39 4.60 -3.28 5.94
N MET A 40 4.41 -1.97 5.79
CA MET A 40 3.16 -1.35 5.39
C MET A 40 3.44 -0.49 4.17
N VAL A 41 2.91 -0.85 3.01
CA VAL A 41 3.03 -0.05 1.79
C VAL A 41 1.74 0.73 1.61
N LEU A 42 1.82 2.05 1.51
CA LEU A 42 0.65 2.89 1.28
C LEU A 42 0.93 4.01 0.30
N GLY A 43 -0.12 4.41 -0.42
CA GLY A 43 -0.08 5.55 -1.33
C GLY A 43 -0.59 5.21 -2.73
N ASP A 44 -0.26 6.08 -3.68
CA ASP A 44 -0.67 5.98 -5.07
C ASP A 44 0.40 5.24 -5.88
N LEU A 45 0.11 4.00 -6.24
CA LEU A 45 1.00 3.16 -7.05
C LEU A 45 0.91 3.48 -8.54
N ASN A 46 -0.02 4.36 -8.95
CA ASN A 46 -0.32 4.68 -10.35
C ASN A 46 -0.51 3.44 -11.23
N THR A 47 -0.86 2.30 -10.64
CA THR A 47 -1.03 1.02 -11.33
C THR A 47 -2.19 0.20 -10.74
N PRO A 48 -3.11 -0.31 -11.58
CA PRO A 48 -4.06 -1.34 -11.16
C PRO A 48 -3.32 -2.66 -10.87
N LEU A 49 -3.44 -3.19 -9.65
CA LEU A 49 -2.80 -4.47 -9.29
C LEU A 49 -3.52 -5.66 -9.93
N ASP A 50 -4.86 -5.70 -9.87
CA ASP A 50 -5.68 -6.63 -10.65
C ASP A 50 -6.33 -5.88 -11.85
N PRO A 51 -5.88 -6.10 -13.09
CA PRO A 51 -6.43 -5.39 -14.25
C PRO A 51 -7.94 -5.62 -14.47
N ARG A 52 -8.51 -6.74 -14.01
CA ARG A 52 -9.93 -7.06 -14.18
C ARG A 52 -10.80 -6.32 -13.18
N LEU A 53 -10.32 -6.18 -11.95
CA LEU A 53 -11.10 -5.63 -10.84
C LEU A 53 -10.77 -4.17 -10.53
N ASP A 54 -9.51 -3.77 -10.74
CA ASP A 54 -8.98 -2.46 -10.41
C ASP A 54 -8.93 -1.52 -11.62
N SER A 55 -9.35 -1.95 -12.81
CA SER A 55 -9.54 -1.08 -13.98
C SER A 55 -10.95 -1.19 -14.56
N SER A 56 -11.53 -0.05 -14.93
CA SER A 56 -12.81 0.07 -15.65
C SER A 56 -12.75 -0.55 -17.04
N SER A 57 -11.59 -0.45 -17.70
CA SER A 57 -11.26 -1.02 -19.00
C SER A 57 -10.04 -1.92 -18.85
N PRO A 58 -10.22 -3.22 -18.54
CA PRO A 58 -9.11 -4.12 -18.29
C PRO A 58 -8.18 -4.23 -19.50
N ASP A 59 -6.89 -3.96 -19.27
CA ASP A 59 -5.83 -4.32 -20.20
C ASP A 59 -5.08 -5.54 -19.65
N LEU A 60 -5.27 -6.68 -20.32
CA LEU A 60 -4.66 -7.95 -19.95
C LEU A 60 -3.31 -8.19 -20.64
N HIS A 61 -2.85 -7.23 -21.44
CA HIS A 61 -1.50 -7.28 -21.98
C HIS A 61 -0.46 -7.19 -20.86
N TYR A 62 0.75 -7.64 -21.19
CA TYR A 62 1.89 -7.53 -20.31
C TYR A 62 2.20 -6.05 -20.05
N ASP A 63 2.26 -5.70 -18.76
CA ASP A 63 2.61 -4.36 -18.29
C ASP A 63 3.90 -4.48 -17.45
N PRO A 64 5.04 -3.99 -17.94
CA PRO A 64 6.31 -4.05 -17.22
C PRO A 64 6.27 -3.29 -15.89
N GLY A 65 5.59 -2.13 -15.84
CA GLY A 65 5.50 -1.32 -14.63
C GLY A 65 4.68 -2.02 -13.55
N ARG A 66 3.55 -2.63 -13.92
CA ARG A 66 2.76 -3.50 -13.02
C ARG A 66 3.56 -4.71 -12.55
N SER A 67 4.32 -5.33 -13.45
CA SER A 67 5.12 -6.52 -13.12
C SER A 67 6.22 -6.21 -12.10
N SER A 68 6.99 -5.14 -12.31
CA SER A 68 7.99 -4.67 -11.34
C SER A 68 7.37 -4.26 -10.00
N CYS A 69 6.19 -3.63 -10.03
CA CYS A 69 5.44 -3.30 -8.81
C CYS A 69 5.09 -4.56 -8.02
N LEU A 70 4.48 -5.55 -8.67
CA LEU A 70 4.09 -6.81 -8.03
C LEU A 70 5.31 -7.59 -7.50
N GLU A 71 6.44 -7.56 -8.22
CA GLU A 71 7.68 -8.17 -7.76
C GLU A 71 8.20 -7.50 -6.48
N TRP A 72 8.22 -6.17 -6.44
CA TRP A 72 8.63 -5.42 -5.25
C TRP A 72 7.71 -5.70 -4.05
N LEU A 73 6.39 -5.69 -4.26
CA LEU A 73 5.41 -6.02 -3.21
C LEU A 73 5.57 -7.46 -2.71
N ALA A 74 5.86 -8.41 -3.60
CA ALA A 74 6.11 -9.80 -3.24
C ALA A 74 7.39 -9.96 -2.40
N LYS A 75 8.46 -9.23 -2.71
CA LYS A 75 9.70 -9.22 -1.90
C LYS A 75 9.45 -8.71 -0.47
N LEU A 76 8.55 -7.74 -0.30
CA LEU A 76 8.14 -7.23 1.02
C LEU A 76 7.13 -8.14 1.76
N GLY A 77 6.61 -9.18 1.11
CA GLY A 77 5.62 -10.08 1.71
C GLY A 77 4.31 -9.39 2.11
N VAL A 78 3.90 -8.35 1.37
CA VAL A 78 2.68 -7.58 1.68
C VAL A 78 1.46 -8.07 0.89
N VAL A 79 0.30 -8.00 1.52
CA VAL A 79 -1.00 -8.39 0.97
C VAL A 79 -1.98 -7.23 0.93
N ASP A 80 -2.91 -7.31 -0.01
CA ASP A 80 -4.01 -6.36 -0.16
C ASP A 80 -5.21 -6.77 0.70
N ALA A 81 -5.25 -6.25 1.93
CA ALA A 81 -6.33 -6.54 2.88
C ALA A 81 -7.72 -6.14 2.33
N TRP A 82 -7.82 -5.06 1.56
CA TRP A 82 -9.10 -4.67 0.95
C TRP A 82 -9.59 -5.73 -0.04
N ARG A 83 -8.70 -6.21 -0.92
CA ARG A 83 -9.08 -7.26 -1.89
C ARG A 83 -9.41 -8.58 -1.21
N ILE A 84 -8.74 -8.95 -0.13
CA ILE A 84 -9.09 -10.18 0.61
C ILE A 84 -10.52 -10.13 1.15
N HIS A 85 -10.95 -8.99 1.70
CA HIS A 85 -12.30 -8.83 2.26
C HIS A 85 -13.39 -8.51 1.22
N TYR A 86 -13.00 -7.95 0.08
CA TYR A 86 -13.90 -7.54 -1.00
C TYR A 86 -13.42 -8.12 -2.34
N ASP A 87 -13.35 -9.44 -2.40
CA ASP A 87 -12.73 -10.23 -3.48
C ASP A 87 -13.15 -9.86 -4.90
N THR A 88 -14.40 -9.46 -5.09
CA THR A 88 -15.03 -9.19 -6.40
C THR A 88 -15.45 -7.74 -6.56
N LYS A 89 -15.37 -6.94 -5.49
CA LYS A 89 -15.83 -5.54 -5.51
C LYS A 89 -14.89 -4.68 -6.32
N ARG A 90 -15.45 -3.90 -7.25
CA ARG A 90 -14.70 -2.90 -8.01
C ARG A 90 -14.81 -1.55 -7.28
N VAL A 91 -13.67 -0.92 -7.05
CA VAL A 91 -13.55 0.44 -6.53
C VAL A 91 -12.45 1.13 -7.32
N PHE A 92 -12.71 2.37 -7.74
CA PHE A 92 -11.75 3.18 -8.50
C PHE A 92 -11.45 4.43 -7.69
N THR A 93 -10.18 4.73 -7.53
CA THR A 93 -9.70 5.71 -6.54
C THR A 93 -9.03 6.90 -7.19
N GLY A 94 -8.58 6.81 -8.45
CA GLY A 94 -7.93 7.92 -9.14
C GLY A 94 -8.85 9.12 -9.45
N PRO A 95 -8.39 10.06 -10.31
CA PRO A 95 -9.11 11.28 -10.65
C PRO A 95 -10.46 11.03 -11.33
N LEU A 96 -11.34 12.03 -11.33
CA LEU A 96 -12.61 11.96 -12.06
C LEU A 96 -12.41 12.13 -13.58
N PRO A 97 -13.10 11.34 -14.44
CA PRO A 97 -13.91 10.18 -14.10
C PRO A 97 -13.04 9.00 -13.63
N ARG A 98 -13.41 8.39 -12.49
CA ARG A 98 -12.58 7.35 -11.86
C ARG A 98 -12.58 6.08 -12.69
N LYS A 99 -11.41 5.76 -13.26
CA LYS A 99 -11.23 4.57 -14.11
C LYS A 99 -10.49 3.44 -13.41
N ASN A 100 -9.58 3.76 -12.50
CA ASN A 100 -8.64 2.81 -11.94
C ASN A 100 -8.60 2.91 -10.41
N ARG A 101 -8.32 1.79 -9.75
CA ARG A 101 -7.83 1.74 -8.37
C ARG A 101 -6.33 1.92 -8.40
N LEU A 102 -5.86 3.01 -7.83
CA LEU A 102 -4.46 3.43 -7.84
C LEU A 102 -3.91 3.56 -6.42
N ASP A 103 -4.78 3.75 -5.43
CA ASP A 103 -4.42 4.03 -4.04
C ASP A 103 -4.61 2.76 -3.19
N TYR A 104 -3.54 2.33 -2.52
CA TYR A 104 -3.50 1.08 -1.76
C TYR A 104 -2.94 1.31 -0.35
N ILE A 105 -3.34 0.42 0.58
CA ILE A 105 -2.68 0.16 1.85
C ILE A 105 -2.52 -1.35 1.91
N LEU A 106 -1.27 -1.80 1.80
CA LEU A 106 -0.84 -3.20 1.78
C LEU A 106 -0.03 -3.47 3.04
N LEU A 107 -0.21 -4.65 3.61
CA LEU A 107 0.31 -5.00 4.93
C LEU A 107 1.07 -6.32 4.85
N SER A 108 2.15 -6.49 5.60
CA SER A 108 2.75 -7.82 5.76
C SER A 108 1.70 -8.84 6.20
N GLU A 109 1.75 -10.03 5.61
CA GLU A 109 0.75 -11.08 5.79
C GLU A 109 0.53 -11.44 7.27
N ASP A 110 1.60 -11.57 8.04
CA ASP A 110 1.54 -11.89 9.47
C ASP A 110 0.85 -10.79 10.30
N PHE A 111 1.16 -9.52 9.98
CA PHE A 111 0.56 -8.37 10.65
C PHE A 111 -0.93 -8.27 10.32
N TYR A 112 -1.29 -8.43 9.03
CA TYR A 112 -2.67 -8.49 8.58
C TYR A 112 -3.46 -9.56 9.34
N THR A 113 -2.93 -10.78 9.40
CA THR A 113 -3.60 -11.94 10.02
C THR A 113 -3.88 -11.71 11.51
N CYS A 114 -2.98 -11.03 12.22
CA CYS A 114 -3.10 -10.82 13.66
C CYS A 114 -3.92 -9.58 14.04
N PHE A 115 -3.79 -8.49 13.28
CA PHE A 115 -4.23 -7.17 13.73
C PHE A 115 -5.26 -6.50 12.83
N TYR A 116 -5.57 -7.01 11.64
CA TYR A 116 -6.56 -6.37 10.77
C TYR A 116 -7.95 -6.29 11.42
N ASP A 117 -8.61 -5.14 11.26
CA ASP A 117 -9.98 -4.92 11.70
C ASP A 117 -10.91 -4.59 10.52
N ASP A 118 -10.69 -3.45 9.86
CA ASP A 118 -11.54 -2.95 8.78
C ASP A 118 -10.75 -2.10 7.78
N SER A 119 -11.30 -1.94 6.58
CA SER A 119 -10.78 -1.04 5.56
C SER A 119 -11.91 -0.37 4.77
N LYS A 120 -11.69 0.89 4.38
CA LYS A 120 -12.64 1.65 3.56
C LYS A 120 -11.98 2.68 2.67
N TYR A 121 -12.61 2.92 1.52
CA TYR A 121 -12.35 4.06 0.66
C TYR A 121 -13.41 5.14 0.86
N PHE A 122 -13.01 6.41 0.85
CA PHE A 122 -13.92 7.54 1.04
C PHE A 122 -13.44 8.79 0.29
N LEU A 123 -14.36 9.71 -0.01
CA LEU A 123 -14.02 10.99 -0.61
C LEU A 123 -13.44 11.92 0.49
N PRO A 124 -12.19 12.39 0.37
CA PRO A 124 -11.64 13.35 1.31
C PRO A 124 -12.39 14.69 1.23
N LYS A 125 -12.63 15.32 2.39
CA LYS A 125 -13.39 16.59 2.47
C LYS A 125 -12.57 17.82 2.06
N HIS A 126 -11.25 17.75 2.13
CA HIS A 126 -10.39 18.93 2.17
C HIS A 126 -9.38 19.05 1.02
N ALA A 127 -9.07 17.98 0.28
CA ALA A 127 -8.19 18.02 -0.88
C ALA A 127 -8.17 16.67 -1.61
N GLY A 128 -7.70 16.68 -2.86
CA GLY A 128 -7.46 15.49 -3.68
C GLY A 128 -8.61 15.19 -4.64
N ASP A 129 -8.27 14.85 -5.87
CA ASP A 129 -9.16 14.26 -6.87
C ASP A 129 -9.32 12.73 -6.68
N HIS A 130 -8.44 12.14 -5.86
CA HIS A 130 -8.47 10.73 -5.48
C HIS A 130 -9.43 10.42 -4.32
N LEU A 131 -9.83 9.15 -4.19
CA LEU A 131 -10.40 8.61 -2.95
C LEU A 131 -9.27 8.35 -1.95
N ALA A 132 -9.51 8.66 -0.68
CA ALA A 132 -8.63 8.26 0.40
C ALA A 132 -8.91 6.81 0.82
N HIS A 133 -7.86 6.09 1.20
CA HIS A 133 -7.93 4.74 1.76
C HIS A 133 -7.62 4.80 3.26
N SER A 134 -8.39 4.08 4.08
CA SER A 134 -8.05 3.86 5.48
C SER A 134 -8.12 2.38 5.82
N VAL A 135 -7.22 1.93 6.68
CA VAL A 135 -7.24 0.63 7.34
C VAL A 135 -7.21 0.87 8.85
N SER A 136 -8.01 0.10 9.58
CA SER A 136 -8.04 0.08 11.04
C SER A 136 -7.49 -1.23 11.55
N PHE A 137 -6.81 -1.19 12.69
CA PHE A 137 -6.24 -2.36 13.34
C PHE A 137 -6.89 -2.56 14.70
N ARG A 138 -7.07 -3.82 15.09
CA ARG A 138 -7.51 -4.20 16.42
C ARG A 138 -6.45 -3.75 17.41
N SER A 139 -6.88 -3.19 18.53
CA SER A 139 -5.97 -2.93 19.64
C SER A 139 -5.48 -4.28 20.15
N GLY A 140 -4.19 -4.58 19.93
CA GLY A 140 -3.54 -5.63 20.69
C GLY A 140 -3.63 -5.29 22.18
N SER A 141 -3.65 -6.29 23.05
CA SER A 141 -3.52 -6.07 24.49
C SER A 141 -2.10 -5.55 24.81
N GLN A 142 -1.82 -4.29 24.46
CA GLN A 142 -0.57 -3.61 24.77
C GLN A 142 -0.86 -2.46 25.74
N LEU A 143 -0.11 -2.47 26.84
CA LEU A 143 -0.04 -1.36 27.78
C LEU A 143 0.47 -0.13 27.01
N HIS A 144 -0.34 0.91 26.95
CA HIS A 144 0.06 2.19 26.35
C HIS A 144 1.25 2.77 27.13
N GLY A 145 2.45 2.65 26.58
CA GLY A 145 3.62 3.39 27.03
C GLY A 145 3.60 4.83 26.49
N ARG A 146 4.29 5.75 27.18
CA ARG A 146 4.51 7.12 26.68
C ARG A 146 5.53 7.11 25.54
N GLY A 147 5.10 6.73 24.34
CA GLY A 147 5.91 6.92 23.13
C GLY A 147 6.11 8.42 22.86
N TYR A 148 7.36 8.87 22.82
CA TYR A 148 7.69 10.26 22.46
C TYR A 148 7.84 10.37 20.95
N TRP A 149 6.87 10.98 20.28
CA TRP A 149 7.01 11.39 18.89
C TRP A 149 7.92 12.63 18.83
N LYS A 150 8.98 12.61 18.00
CA LYS A 150 9.84 13.77 17.75
C LYS A 150 9.77 14.13 16.27
N PHE A 151 9.43 15.39 15.99
CA PHE A 151 9.45 15.92 14.63
C PHE A 151 10.88 15.90 14.07
N PRO A 152 11.13 15.31 12.89
CA PRO A 152 12.47 15.30 12.30
C PRO A 152 12.90 16.71 11.91
N ARG A 153 14.03 17.18 12.47
CA ARG A 153 14.51 18.57 12.27
C ARG A 153 14.97 18.87 10.85
N TYR A 154 15.26 17.87 10.02
CA TYR A 154 15.69 18.07 8.63
C TYR A 154 14.53 18.44 7.68
N LEU A 155 13.30 18.46 8.19
CA LEU A 155 12.11 18.93 7.48
C LEU A 155 11.78 20.41 7.76
N LEU A 156 12.71 21.14 8.42
CA LEU A 156 12.64 22.58 8.68
C LEU A 156 13.65 23.35 7.83
#